data_AF-A0A1Q7GEJ2-F1
#
_entry.id   AF-A0A1Q7GEJ2-F1
#
_cell.length_a   1.000
_cell.length_b   1.000
_cell.length_c   1.000
_cell.angle_alpha   90.00
_cell.angle_beta   90.00
_cell.angle_gamma   90.00
#
_symmetry.space_group_name_H-M   'P 1'
#
loop_
_entity.id
_entity.type
_entity.pdbx_description
1 polymer ?
#
loop_
_entity_poly.entity_id
_entity_poly.type
_entity_poly.pdbx_seq_one_letter_code
_entity_poly.pdbx_strand_id
1 'polypeptide(L)'
;MTSVLGYARTFFLGGTYRAEPLDTLAAEEQRFHAILQELGALLAAGAPLRGITEEQLLQGPFADAMTHAGQLALIRRLAGAPVPPENFVFAAISSDRLGPEQSEPASPDAEWPERPT
;
A
#
# COMPACT_ATOMS: atom_id res chain seq x y z
N MET A 1 0.17 -7.69 3.07
CA MET A 1 0.86 -6.95 1.98
C MET A 1 2.35 -6.70 2.29
N THR A 2 2.75 -6.66 3.56
CA THR A 2 4.15 -6.51 4.02
C THR A 2 5.17 -7.39 3.28
N SER A 3 4.87 -8.67 3.05
CA SER A 3 5.77 -9.55 2.29
C SER A 3 6.01 -9.09 0.85
N VAL A 4 4.99 -8.54 0.17
CA VAL A 4 5.10 -8.03 -1.21
C VAL A 4 5.98 -6.79 -1.26
N LEU A 5 5.77 -5.85 -0.32
CA LEU A 5 6.61 -4.65 -0.25
C LEU A 5 8.04 -4.97 0.22
N GLY A 6 8.20 -5.90 1.15
CA GLY A 6 9.53 -6.36 1.54
C GLY A 6 10.23 -7.12 0.41
N TYR A 7 9.49 -7.82 -0.46
CA TYR A 7 10.03 -8.35 -1.71
C TYR A 7 10.46 -7.24 -2.67
N ALA A 8 9.66 -6.18 -2.85
CA ALA A 8 10.06 -5.00 -3.65
C ALA A 8 11.39 -4.40 -3.14
N ARG A 9 11.59 -4.33 -1.82
CA ARG A 9 12.79 -3.81 -1.18
C ARG A 9 14.05 -4.61 -1.51
N THR A 10 13.94 -5.90 -1.79
CA THR A 10 15.11 -6.72 -2.15
C THR A 10 15.70 -6.32 -3.50
N PHE A 11 14.92 -5.71 -4.39
CA PHE A 11 15.44 -5.16 -5.65
C PHE A 11 16.32 -3.92 -5.46
N PHE A 12 16.32 -3.30 -4.28
CA PHE A 12 17.26 -2.23 -3.93
C PHE A 12 18.43 -2.75 -3.09
N LEU A 13 18.11 -3.50 -2.03
CA LEU A 13 19.09 -3.88 -1.00
C LEU A 13 19.74 -5.24 -1.23
N GLY A 14 19.17 -6.08 -2.10
CA GLY A 14 19.52 -7.48 -2.24
C GLY A 14 18.93 -8.37 -1.14
N GLY A 15 19.21 -9.67 -1.22
CA GLY A 15 18.76 -10.67 -0.24
C GLY A 15 17.34 -11.18 -0.51
N THR A 16 16.74 -11.78 0.51
CA THR A 16 15.37 -12.29 0.49
C THR A 16 14.56 -11.63 1.59
N TYR A 17 13.24 -11.61 1.43
CA TYR A 17 12.33 -11.10 2.44
C TYR A 17 11.11 -12.00 2.56
N ARG A 18 10.78 -12.37 3.78
CA ARG A 18 9.53 -13.05 4.14
C ARG A 18 9.08 -12.52 5.49
N ALA A 19 7.89 -11.94 5.53
CA ALA A 19 7.33 -11.46 6.78
C ALA A 19 6.80 -12.66 7.57
N GLU A 20 7.33 -12.87 8.78
CA GLU A 20 6.76 -13.84 9.72
C GLU A 20 5.47 -13.27 10.34
N PRO A 21 4.48 -14.10 10.68
CA PRO A 21 3.25 -13.62 11.32
C PRO A 21 3.54 -12.89 12.64
N LEU A 22 2.74 -11.85 12.92
CA LEU A 22 2.75 -11.13 14.19
C LEU A 22 1.45 -11.40 14.94
N ASP A 23 1.47 -11.23 16.26
CA ASP A 23 0.35 -11.57 17.15
C ASP A 23 -0.87 -10.66 16.99
N THR A 24 -0.68 -9.45 16.46
CA THR A 24 -1.76 -8.45 16.34
C THR A 24 -1.75 -7.76 14.99
N LEU A 25 -2.95 -7.37 14.53
CA LEU A 25 -3.10 -6.56 13.33
C LEU A 25 -2.42 -5.20 13.48
N ALA A 26 -2.49 -4.56 14.65
CA ALA A 26 -1.85 -3.28 14.91
C ALA A 26 -0.32 -3.35 14.74
N ALA A 27 0.31 -4.45 15.20
CA ALA A 27 1.74 -4.67 14.97
C ALA A 27 2.05 -4.89 13.47
N GLU A 28 1.15 -5.55 12.74
CA GLU A 28 1.29 -5.73 11.30
C GLU A 28 1.16 -4.41 10.52
N GLU A 29 0.22 -3.54 10.90
CA GLU A 29 0.05 -2.21 10.32
C GLU A 29 1.30 -1.35 10.53
N GLN A 30 1.85 -1.35 11.75
CA GLN A 30 3.11 -0.67 12.04
C GLN A 30 4.26 -1.18 11.17
N ARG A 31 4.39 -2.51 11.04
CA ARG A 31 5.42 -3.12 10.18
C ARG A 31 5.22 -2.77 8.71
N PHE A 32 3.98 -2.78 8.22
CA PHE A 32 3.66 -2.40 6.85
C PHE A 32 4.10 -0.97 6.55
N HIS A 33 3.76 -0.01 7.42
CA HIS A 33 4.15 1.38 7.25
C HIS A 33 5.66 1.60 7.35
N ALA A 34 6.36 0.88 8.23
CA ALA A 34 7.82 0.95 8.30
C ALA A 34 8.49 0.52 6.97
N ILE A 35 8.03 -0.58 6.36
CA ILE A 35 8.56 -1.02 5.06
C ILE A 35 8.21 -0.04 3.94
N LEU A 36 6.98 0.51 3.97
CA LEU A 36 6.55 1.48 2.97
C LEU A 36 7.42 2.75 3.05
N GLN A 37 7.73 3.23 4.25
CA GLN A 37 8.64 4.36 4.47
C GLN A 37 10.06 4.06 4.00
N GLU A 38 10.60 2.87 4.29
CA GLU A 38 11.93 2.48 3.79
C GLU A 38 12.00 2.43 2.26
N LEU A 39 10.98 1.86 1.61
CA LEU A 39 10.87 1.87 0.15
C LEU A 39 10.76 3.30 -0.39
N GLY A 40 9.94 4.14 0.23
CA GLY A 40 9.81 5.55 -0.13
C GLY A 40 11.15 6.29 -0.04
N ALA A 41 11.94 6.03 1.00
CA ALA A 41 13.26 6.63 1.16
C ALA A 41 14.25 6.16 0.09
N LEU A 42 14.22 4.87 -0.27
CA LEU A 42 15.05 4.32 -1.35
C LEU A 42 14.72 4.95 -2.71
N LEU A 43 13.43 5.10 -3.01
CA LEU A 43 12.96 5.77 -4.22
C LEU A 43 13.36 7.25 -4.24
N ALA A 44 13.14 7.98 -3.13
CA ALA A 44 13.49 9.39 -3.02
C ALA A 44 14.99 9.64 -3.15
N ALA A 45 15.82 8.70 -2.67
CA ALA A 45 17.27 8.76 -2.81
C ALA A 45 17.79 8.39 -4.21
N GLY A 46 16.92 7.92 -5.12
CA GLY A 46 17.32 7.39 -6.42
C GLY A 46 18.20 6.15 -6.31
N ALA A 47 17.94 5.31 -5.31
CA ALA A 47 18.72 4.09 -5.10
C ALA A 47 18.62 3.17 -6.33
N PRO A 48 19.73 2.60 -6.82
CA PRO A 48 19.72 1.81 -8.04
C PRO A 48 18.97 0.48 -7.84
N LEU A 49 18.12 0.15 -8.80
CA LEU A 49 17.46 -1.15 -8.88
C LEU A 49 18.44 -2.24 -9.35
N ARG A 50 18.23 -3.47 -8.86
CA ARG A 50 19.03 -4.65 -9.16
C ARG A 50 18.22 -5.62 -10.01
N GLY A 51 18.60 -5.75 -11.28
CA GLY A 51 18.09 -6.79 -12.16
C GLY A 51 16.65 -6.61 -12.65
N ILE A 52 16.02 -5.46 -12.37
CA ILE A 52 14.71 -5.08 -12.89
C ILE A 52 14.68 -3.59 -13.26
N THR A 53 13.70 -3.19 -14.08
CA THR A 53 13.40 -1.78 -14.37
C THR A 53 12.36 -1.20 -13.40
N GLU A 54 12.19 0.12 -13.42
CA GLU A 54 11.16 0.81 -12.65
C GLU A 54 9.75 0.39 -13.08
N GLU A 55 9.52 0.16 -14.37
CA GLU A 55 8.24 -0.34 -14.89
C GLU A 55 7.95 -1.75 -14.39
N GLN A 56 8.96 -2.62 -14.29
CA GLN A 56 8.80 -3.95 -13.72
C GLN A 56 8.51 -3.90 -12.21
N LEU A 57 9.11 -2.94 -11.48
CA LEU A 57 8.79 -2.70 -10.08
C LEU A 57 7.32 -2.25 -9.92
N LEU A 58 6.87 -1.34 -10.78
CA LEU A 58 5.49 -0.84 -10.79
C LEU A 58 4.48 -1.95 -11.16
N GLN A 59 4.75 -2.67 -12.25
CA GLN A 59 3.85 -3.70 -12.79
C GLN A 59 3.87 -5.01 -12.01
N GLY A 60 4.96 -5.29 -11.29
CA GLY A 60 5.10 -6.49 -10.46
C GLY A 60 4.61 -6.23 -9.04
N PRO A 61 5.53 -5.98 -8.08
CA PRO A 61 5.16 -5.93 -6.67
C PRO A 61 4.17 -4.80 -6.31
N PHE A 62 4.23 -3.63 -6.95
CA PHE A 62 3.26 -2.56 -6.63
C PHE A 62 1.85 -2.87 -7.15
N ALA A 63 1.73 -3.44 -8.35
CA ALA A 63 0.43 -3.91 -8.86
C ALA A 63 -0.14 -5.07 -8.02
N ASP A 64 0.70 -5.98 -7.55
CA ASP A 64 0.28 -7.07 -6.65
C ASP A 64 -0.23 -6.52 -5.30
N ALA A 65 0.47 -5.53 -4.74
CA ALA A 65 0.02 -4.81 -3.55
C ALA A 65 -1.36 -4.14 -3.76
N MET A 66 -1.58 -3.47 -4.90
CA MET A 66 -2.88 -2.88 -5.24
C MET A 66 -3.98 -3.95 -5.41
N THR A 67 -3.63 -5.12 -5.94
CA THR A 67 -4.56 -6.26 -6.08
C THR A 67 -5.03 -6.76 -4.71
N HIS A 68 -4.11 -6.91 -3.76
CA HIS A 68 -4.45 -7.27 -2.38
C HIS A 68 -5.32 -6.20 -1.69
N ALA A 69 -5.05 -4.91 -1.93
CA ALA A 69 -5.92 -3.84 -1.42
C ALA A 69 -7.34 -3.95 -1.99
N GLY A 70 -7.49 -4.28 -3.28
CA GLY A 70 -8.78 -4.56 -3.91
C GLY A 70 -9.51 -5.76 -3.30
N GLN A 71 -8.79 -6.85 -3.01
CA GLN A 71 -9.35 -8.01 -2.32
C GLN A 71 -9.86 -7.65 -0.91
N LEU A 72 -9.10 -6.87 -0.15
CA LEU A 72 -9.51 -6.37 1.16
C LEU A 72 -10.75 -5.47 1.06
N ALA A 73 -10.80 -4.57 0.07
CA ALA A 73 -11.96 -3.71 -0.16
C ALA A 73 -13.23 -4.53 -0.46
N LEU A 74 -13.11 -5.61 -1.26
CA LEU A 74 -14.22 -6.53 -1.53
C LEU A 74 -14.70 -7.24 -0.26
N ILE A 75 -13.78 -7.79 0.55
CA ILE A 75 -14.11 -8.49 1.80
C ILE A 75 -14.78 -7.53 2.79
N ARG A 76 -14.28 -6.29 2.89
CA ARG A 76 -14.87 -5.24 3.73
C ARG A 76 -16.30 -4.92 3.32
N ARG A 77 -16.59 -4.84 2.02
CA ARG A 77 -17.94 -4.63 1.50
C ARG A 77 -18.87 -5.80 1.88
N LEU A 78 -18.41 -7.04 1.71
CA LEU A 78 -19.17 -8.23 2.12
C LEU A 78 -19.44 -8.27 3.63
N ALA A 79 -18.54 -7.71 4.44
CA ALA A 79 -18.69 -7.60 5.89
C ALA A 79 -19.53 -6.39 6.36
N GLY A 80 -20.11 -5.60 5.43
CA GLY A 80 -20.91 -4.41 5.79
C GLY A 80 -20.09 -3.21 6.25
N ALA A 81 -18.78 -3.20 5.99
CA ALA A 81 -17.86 -2.12 6.37
C ALA A 81 -17.07 -1.54 5.16
N PRO A 82 -17.74 -1.15 4.05
CA PRO A 82 -17.07 -0.66 2.86
C PRO A 82 -16.18 0.57 3.12
N VAL A 83 -15.14 0.71 2.31
CA VAL A 83 -14.27 1.89 2.27
C VAL A 83 -15.02 3.03 1.56
N PRO A 84 -14.95 4.28 2.05
CA PRO A 84 -15.52 5.43 1.35
C PRO A 84 -15.02 5.54 -0.10
N PRO A 85 -15.88 5.90 -1.07
CA PRO A 85 -15.45 6.15 -2.43
C PRO A 85 -14.57 7.41 -2.49
N GLU A 86 -13.57 7.38 -3.36
CA GLU A 86 -12.68 8.50 -3.63
C GLU A 86 -12.28 8.48 -5.11
N ASN A 87 -12.24 9.65 -5.74
CA ASN A 87 -11.66 9.77 -7.07
C ASN A 87 -10.13 9.86 -6.98
N PHE A 88 -9.45 8.76 -7.25
CA PHE A 88 -7.97 8.69 -7.19
C PHE A 88 -7.24 9.64 -8.16
N VAL A 89 -7.91 10.22 -9.16
CA VAL A 89 -7.34 11.28 -10.01
C VAL A 89 -7.16 12.59 -9.22
N PHE A 90 -8.01 12.84 -8.22
CA PHE A 90 -8.02 14.06 -7.41
C PHE A 90 -7.65 13.83 -5.94
N ALA A 91 -7.42 12.58 -5.54
CA ALA A 91 -7.03 12.22 -4.19
C ALA A 91 -5.76 12.97 -3.74
N ALA A 92 -5.75 13.41 -2.49
CA ALA A 92 -4.61 14.08 -1.88
C ALA A 92 -3.49 13.07 -1.53
N ILE A 93 -2.73 12.65 -2.54
CA ILE A 93 -1.60 11.71 -2.42
C ILE A 93 -0.29 12.49 -2.27
N SER A 94 0.52 12.13 -1.27
CA SER A 94 1.83 12.76 -1.01
C SER A 94 2.87 11.68 -0.68
N SER A 95 4.07 11.83 -1.25
CA SER A 95 5.22 10.98 -0.95
C SER A 95 5.68 11.07 0.50
N ASP A 96 5.30 12.15 1.20
CA ASP A 96 5.71 12.41 2.58
C ASP A 96 4.75 11.77 3.60
N ARG A 97 3.66 11.14 3.13
CA ARG A 97 2.60 10.56 3.95
C ARG A 97 2.51 9.04 3.76
N LEU A 98 3.54 8.35 4.24
CA LEU A 98 3.64 6.88 4.14
C LEU A 98 3.28 6.14 5.46
N GLY A 99 2.87 6.89 6.48
CA GLY A 99 2.40 6.37 7.79
C GLY A 99 0.88 6.13 7.84
N PRO A 100 0.34 5.73 9.01
CA PRO A 100 -1.09 5.44 9.17
C PRO A 100 -1.98 6.68 9.05
N GLU A 101 -1.44 7.88 9.25
CA GLU A 101 -2.14 9.15 9.15
C GLU A 101 -2.31 9.56 7.68
N GLN A 102 -3.18 8.85 6.95
CA GLN A 102 -3.50 9.12 5.55
C GLN A 102 -4.44 10.33 5.39
N SER A 103 -4.48 10.91 4.19
CA SER A 103 -5.40 12.00 3.87
C SER A 103 -6.85 11.56 3.93
N GLU A 104 -7.72 12.46 4.37
CA GLU A 104 -9.15 12.31 4.13
C GLU A 104 -9.45 12.35 2.62
N PRO A 105 -10.54 11.68 2.16
CA PRO A 105 -11.06 11.78 0.80
C PRO A 105 -11.19 13.24 0.34
N ALA A 106 -10.63 13.56 -0.83
CA ALA A 106 -10.62 14.92 -1.39
C ALA A 106 -11.78 15.14 -2.38
N SER A 107 -12.19 14.08 -3.07
CA SER A 107 -13.29 14.10 -4.04
C SER A 107 -14.13 12.83 -3.89
N PRO A 108 -14.86 12.67 -2.77
CA PRO A 108 -15.76 11.53 -2.58
C PRO A 108 -16.97 11.62 -3.50
N ASP A 109 -17.57 10.47 -3.81
CA ASP A 109 -18.81 10.43 -4.59
C ASP A 109 -19.95 11.11 -3.82
N ALA A 110 -20.71 11.96 -4.52
CA ALA A 110 -21.86 12.66 -3.94
C ALA A 110 -22.95 11.69 -3.45
N GLU A 111 -23.10 10.56 -4.14
CA GLU A 111 -23.97 9.46 -3.75
C GLU A 111 -23.12 8.26 -3.36
N TRP A 112 -23.25 7.80 -2.11
CA TRP A 112 -22.61 6.58 -1.61
C TRP A 112 -23.68 5.58 -1.10
N PRO A 113 -24.32 4.81 -2.01
CA PRO A 113 -25.43 3.93 -1.65
C PRO A 113 -25.08 2.84 -0.65
N GLU A 114 -23.81 2.43 -0.62
CA GLU A 114 -23.30 1.38 0.27
C GLU A 114 -22.80 1.91 1.62
N ARG A 115 -23.04 3.19 1.94
CA ARG A 115 -22.56 3.79 3.19
C ARG A 115 -23.04 2.98 4.40
N PRO A 116 -22.14 2.61 5.34
CA PRO A 116 -22.55 1.94 6.58
C PRO A 116 -23.56 2.80 7.36
N THR A 117 -24.59 2.15 7.91
CA THR A 117 -25.59 2.76 8.79
C THR A 117 -25.07 2.94 10.21
#